data_AF-A0A1A8EDY4-F1
#
_entry.id   AF-A0A1A8EDY4-F1
#
_cell.length_a   1.000
_cell.length_b   1.000
_cell.length_c   1.000
_cell.angle_alpha   90.00
_cell.angle_beta   90.00
_cell.angle_gamma   90.00
#
_symmetry.space_group_name_H-M   'P 1'
#
loop_
_entity.id
_entity.type
_entity.pdbx_description
1 polymer ?
#
loop_
_entity_poly.entity_id
_entity_poly.type
_entity_poly.pdbx_seq_one_letter_code
_entity_poly.pdbx_strand_id
1 'polypeptide(L)'
;SEARRRHLVETVATAALSTSEGGKWEETTVLNIFNDFEYNRSVITIVATIDSIREAVLSASQKACELIDMHTHTGVHPCMGAVDLIPIYPLGEEVGVEDCAREARAVAQGLTERVRGSSAFLFGWADSPSQRGLA
;
A
#
# COMPACT_ATOMS: atom_id res chain seq x y z
N SER A 1 8.27 3.84 3.29
CA SER A 1 9.41 4.73 3.59
C SER A 1 10.57 3.90 4.13
N GLU A 2 11.14 3.04 3.29
CA GLU A 2 12.33 2.24 3.58
C GLU A 2 12.87 1.73 2.23
N ALA A 3 14.19 1.80 2.03
CA ALA A 3 14.87 1.23 0.87
C ALA A 3 16.29 0.70 1.18
N ARG A 4 16.86 1.06 2.33
CA ARG A 4 18.22 0.71 2.73
C ARG A 4 18.26 -0.70 3.31
N ARG A 5 17.23 -1.10 4.06
CA ARG A 5 17.03 -2.44 4.62
C ARG A 5 16.16 -3.27 3.67
N ARG A 6 16.77 -3.77 2.59
CA ARG A 6 16.07 -4.52 1.52
C ARG A 6 15.21 -5.68 2.02
N HIS A 7 15.71 -6.46 2.98
CA HIS A 7 14.96 -7.59 3.55
C HIS A 7 13.63 -7.16 4.19
N LEU A 8 13.52 -5.94 4.74
CA LEU A 8 12.25 -5.44 5.26
C LEU A 8 11.27 -5.13 4.12
N VAL A 9 11.76 -4.51 3.04
CA VAL A 9 10.95 -4.23 1.85
C VAL A 9 10.44 -5.53 1.22
N GLU A 10 11.30 -6.54 1.11
CA GLU A 10 10.93 -7.88 0.61
C GLU A 10 9.94 -8.58 1.53
N THR A 11 10.08 -8.42 2.85
CA THR A 11 9.11 -8.95 3.84
C THR A 11 7.75 -8.28 3.69
N VAL A 12 7.71 -6.96 3.51
CA VAL A 12 6.48 -6.20 3.24
C VAL A 12 5.84 -6.66 1.93
N ALA A 13 6.62 -6.81 0.86
CA ALA A 13 6.11 -7.28 -0.43
C ALA A 13 5.56 -8.71 -0.33
N THR A 14 6.23 -9.60 0.39
CA THR A 14 5.79 -10.99 0.59
C THR A 14 4.49 -11.06 1.38
N ALA A 15 4.28 -10.16 2.35
CA ALA A 15 3.04 -10.09 3.11
C ALA A 15 1.81 -9.81 2.23
N ALA A 16 1.98 -9.15 1.07
CA ALA A 16 0.89 -8.96 0.12
C ALA A 16 0.39 -10.27 -0.52
N LEU A 17 1.21 -11.32 -0.51
CA LEU A 17 0.93 -12.57 -1.22
C LEU A 17 0.26 -13.63 -0.34
N SER A 18 0.18 -13.40 0.97
CA SER A 18 -0.33 -14.38 1.93
C SER A 18 -1.78 -14.07 2.33
N THR A 19 -2.58 -15.12 2.50
CA THR A 19 -3.91 -15.01 3.13
C THR A 19 -3.78 -15.09 4.65
N SER A 20 -4.81 -14.65 5.37
CA SER A 20 -4.90 -14.79 6.82
C SER A 20 -4.81 -16.25 7.31
N GLU A 21 -5.15 -17.21 6.45
CA GLU A 21 -5.11 -18.65 6.72
C GLU A 21 -3.78 -19.32 6.31
N GLY A 22 -2.79 -18.53 5.87
CA GLY A 22 -1.48 -19.03 5.44
C GLY A 22 -1.45 -19.57 4.00
N GLY A 23 -2.54 -19.40 3.24
CA GLY A 23 -2.60 -19.67 1.81
C GLY A 23 -1.98 -18.55 0.98
N LYS A 24 -2.03 -18.70 -0.35
CA LYS A 24 -1.71 -17.62 -1.30
C LYS A 24 -2.96 -17.22 -2.05
N TRP A 25 -3.10 -15.93 -2.32
CA TRP A 25 -4.15 -15.43 -3.21
C TRP A 25 -3.90 -15.96 -4.62
N GLU A 26 -4.93 -16.52 -5.24
CA GLU A 26 -4.92 -16.76 -6.67
C GLU A 26 -4.89 -15.39 -7.39
N GLU A 27 -4.12 -15.31 -8.48
CA GLU A 27 -4.03 -14.11 -9.34
C GLU A 27 -3.54 -12.82 -8.64
N THR A 28 -2.83 -12.94 -7.51
CA THR A 28 -2.11 -11.83 -6.87
C THR A 28 -0.60 -12.04 -6.97
N THR A 29 0.12 -11.00 -7.39
CA THR A 29 1.57 -11.03 -7.51
C THR A 29 2.21 -9.69 -7.21
N VAL A 30 3.48 -9.72 -6.80
CA VAL A 30 4.34 -8.55 -6.75
C VAL A 30 5.06 -8.48 -8.09
N LEU A 31 4.66 -7.53 -8.93
CA LEU A 31 5.22 -7.35 -10.27
C LEU A 31 6.60 -6.70 -10.20
N ASN A 32 6.81 -5.77 -9.27
CA ASN A 32 8.05 -5.03 -9.16
C ASN A 32 8.29 -4.51 -7.75
N ILE A 33 9.56 -4.41 -7.36
CA ILE A 33 10.02 -3.67 -6.18
C ILE A 33 11.12 -2.72 -6.64
N PHE A 34 10.81 -1.43 -6.73
CA PHE A 34 11.79 -0.40 -6.99
C PHE A 34 12.28 0.18 -5.67
N ASN A 35 13.60 0.23 -5.46
CA ASN A 35 14.22 0.75 -4.24
C ASN A 35 15.09 1.96 -4.58
N ASP A 36 14.84 3.09 -3.92
CA ASP A 36 15.67 4.28 -4.03
C ASP A 36 16.40 4.55 -2.70
N PHE A 37 17.72 4.34 -2.71
CA PHE A 37 18.55 4.41 -1.51
C PHE A 37 18.68 5.83 -0.97
N GLU A 38 18.76 6.84 -1.85
CA GLU A 38 18.93 8.24 -1.45
C GLU A 38 17.62 8.77 -0.87
N TYR A 39 16.51 8.47 -1.54
CA TYR A 39 15.16 8.85 -1.08
C TYR A 39 14.74 8.04 0.15
N ASN A 40 15.43 6.94 0.44
CA ASN A 40 15.06 5.94 1.43
C ASN A 40 13.59 5.50 1.26
N ARG A 41 13.19 5.30 0.00
CA ARG A 41 11.82 5.01 -0.38
C ARG A 41 11.79 3.89 -1.39
N SER A 42 10.87 2.95 -1.18
CA SER A 42 10.60 1.90 -2.15
C SER A 42 9.16 1.97 -2.64
N VAL A 43 8.97 1.55 -3.88
CA VAL A 43 7.68 1.38 -4.53
C VAL A 43 7.50 -0.11 -4.79
N ILE A 44 6.44 -0.67 -4.21
CA ILE A 44 6.04 -2.07 -4.43
C ILE A 44 4.84 -2.02 -5.38
N THR A 45 4.96 -2.68 -6.53
CA THR A 45 3.87 -2.81 -7.50
C THR A 45 3.20 -4.16 -7.31
N ILE A 46 1.97 -4.14 -6.81
CA ILE A 46 1.13 -5.33 -6.61
C ILE A 46 0.09 -5.35 -7.73
N VAL A 47 -0.10 -6.51 -8.35
CA VAL A 47 -1.18 -6.77 -9.30
C VAL A 47 -2.05 -7.85 -8.67
N ALA A 48 -3.36 -7.61 -8.62
CA ALA A 48 -4.32 -8.50 -7.98
C ALA A 48 -5.71 -8.30 -8.61
N THR A 49 -6.61 -9.26 -8.38
CA THR A 49 -8.03 -9.09 -8.71
C THR A 49 -8.68 -8.05 -7.80
N ILE A 50 -9.83 -7.51 -8.22
CA ILE A 50 -10.54 -6.51 -7.40
C ILE A 50 -10.95 -7.07 -6.03
N ASP A 51 -11.18 -8.37 -5.93
CA ASP A 51 -11.57 -9.05 -4.68
C ASP A 51 -10.40 -9.25 -3.71
N SER A 52 -9.17 -9.33 -4.22
CA SER A 52 -7.97 -9.64 -3.43
C SER A 52 -7.09 -8.40 -3.14
N ILE A 53 -7.14 -7.36 -3.98
CA ILE A 53 -6.26 -6.19 -3.90
C ILE A 53 -6.32 -5.52 -2.51
N ARG A 54 -7.51 -5.43 -1.92
CA ARG A 54 -7.70 -4.83 -0.60
C ARG A 54 -6.88 -5.55 0.46
N GLU A 55 -7.00 -6.87 0.54
CA GLU A 55 -6.35 -7.65 1.58
C GLU A 55 -4.85 -7.74 1.37
N ALA A 56 -4.41 -7.85 0.10
CA ALA A 56 -3.01 -7.81 -0.26
C ALA A 56 -2.35 -6.50 0.19
N VAL A 57 -2.99 -5.36 -0.11
CA VAL A 57 -2.49 -4.03 0.28
C VAL A 57 -2.53 -3.83 1.80
N LEU A 58 -3.60 -4.28 2.48
CA LEU A 58 -3.69 -4.19 3.94
C LEU A 58 -2.60 -5.00 4.63
N SER A 59 -2.34 -6.23 4.16
CA SER A 59 -1.31 -7.11 4.72
C SER A 59 0.09 -6.52 4.57
N ALA A 60 0.41 -5.99 3.38
CA ALA A 60 1.66 -5.28 3.15
C ALA A 60 1.77 -4.03 4.04
N SER A 61 0.71 -3.22 4.10
CA SER A 61 0.71 -1.96 4.85
C SER A 61 0.85 -2.18 6.35
N GLN A 62 0.14 -3.15 6.90
CA GLN A 62 0.28 -3.55 8.30
C GLN A 62 1.71 -4.02 8.59
N LYS A 63 2.28 -4.88 7.73
CA LYS A 63 3.66 -5.34 7.89
C LYS A 63 4.67 -4.19 7.84
N ALA A 64 4.45 -3.20 6.97
CA ALA A 64 5.29 -2.02 6.88
C ALA A 64 5.24 -1.20 8.18
N CYS A 65 4.05 -0.97 8.74
CA CYS A 65 3.88 -0.27 10.02
C CYS A 65 4.52 -1.02 11.21
N GLU A 66 4.58 -2.36 11.17
CA GLU A 66 5.26 -3.16 12.19
C GLU A 66 6.80 -3.07 12.11
N LEU A 67 7.35 -2.99 10.90
CA LEU A 67 8.80 -3.09 10.64
C LEU A 67 9.52 -1.74 10.53
N ILE A 68 8.81 -0.69 10.13
CA ILE A 68 9.39 0.62 9.82
C ILE A 68 9.12 1.57 10.97
N ASP A 69 10.17 1.86 11.73
CA ASP A 69 10.16 2.92 12.73
C ASP A 69 10.37 4.30 12.07
N MET A 70 9.33 5.13 12.10
CA MET A 70 9.37 6.48 11.54
C MET A 70 10.13 7.49 12.43
N HIS A 71 10.40 7.19 13.71
CA HIS A 71 11.20 8.07 14.56
C HIS A 71 12.67 8.13 14.14
N THR A 72 13.16 7.05 13.54
CA THR A 72 14.54 6.91 13.07
C THR A 72 14.66 7.00 11.55
N HIS A 73 13.53 7.09 10.84
CA HIS A 73 13.52 7.21 9.40
C HIS A 73 14.18 8.51 8.94
N THR A 74 15.11 8.40 7.98
CA THR A 74 15.77 9.52 7.32
C THR A 74 15.87 9.28 5.82
N GLY A 75 15.48 10.26 5.02
CA GLY A 75 15.48 10.20 3.55
C GLY A 75 15.28 11.60 2.98
N VAL A 76 15.72 11.84 1.74
CA VAL A 76 15.57 13.16 1.09
C VAL A 76 14.20 13.37 0.48
N HIS A 77 13.40 12.31 0.35
CA HIS A 77 12.02 12.39 -0.14
C HIS A 77 11.06 12.69 1.01
N PRO A 78 10.21 13.73 0.91
CA PRO A 78 9.17 13.99 1.90
C PRO A 78 8.25 12.77 2.07
N CYS A 79 7.95 12.38 3.30
CA CYS A 79 6.99 11.32 3.56
C CYS A 79 6.16 11.63 4.80
N MET A 80 4.94 11.11 4.85
CA MET A 80 4.03 11.29 5.98
C MET A 80 3.97 10.07 6.90
N GLY A 81 4.42 8.89 6.46
CA GLY A 81 4.34 7.67 7.24
C GLY A 81 5.17 6.51 6.71
N ALA A 82 5.11 5.37 7.41
CA ALA A 82 5.77 4.12 7.01
C ALA A 82 5.26 3.65 5.64
N VAL A 83 3.96 3.79 5.43
CA VAL A 83 3.29 3.71 4.13
C VAL A 83 2.88 5.13 3.76
N ASP A 84 3.46 5.65 2.68
CA ASP A 84 3.33 7.07 2.30
C ASP A 84 2.09 7.32 1.43
N LEU A 85 1.92 6.52 0.38
CA LEU A 85 0.74 6.56 -0.47
C LEU A 85 0.42 5.19 -1.09
N ILE A 86 -0.87 4.96 -1.30
CA ILE A 86 -1.44 3.74 -1.89
C ILE A 86 -2.38 4.15 -3.04
N PRO A 87 -1.87 4.32 -4.26
CA PRO A 87 -2.70 4.54 -5.44
C PRO A 87 -3.15 3.19 -6.01
N ILE A 88 -4.43 3.09 -6.36
CA ILE A 88 -5.01 1.90 -7.00
C ILE A 88 -5.46 2.31 -8.39
N TYR A 89 -4.97 1.61 -9.42
CA TYR A 89 -5.29 1.86 -10.82
C TYR A 89 -6.04 0.67 -11.40
N PRO A 90 -7.05 0.90 -12.27
CA PRO A 90 -7.69 -0.19 -13.00
C PRO A 90 -6.73 -0.80 -14.01
N LEU A 91 -6.84 -2.10 -14.22
CA LEU A 91 -6.09 -2.84 -15.25
C LEU A 91 -7.09 -3.63 -16.09
N GLY A 92 -7.16 -3.34 -17.39
CA GLY A 92 -8.15 -3.91 -18.31
C GLY A 92 -9.46 -3.12 -18.34
N GLU A 93 -10.47 -3.68 -19.02
CA GLU A 93 -11.78 -3.02 -19.24
C GLU A 93 -12.83 -3.38 -18.19
N GLU A 94 -12.61 -4.44 -17.41
CA GLU A 94 -13.60 -4.99 -16.46
C GLU A 94 -13.66 -4.22 -15.13
N VAL A 95 -12.61 -3.47 -14.79
CA VAL A 95 -12.50 -2.73 -13.52
C VAL A 95 -12.52 -1.23 -13.81
N GLY A 96 -13.49 -0.51 -13.22
CA GLY A 96 -13.60 0.94 -13.34
C GLY A 96 -12.81 1.70 -12.28
N VAL A 97 -12.65 3.01 -12.48
CA VAL A 97 -12.02 3.89 -11.48
C VAL A 97 -12.83 3.97 -10.18
N GLU A 98 -14.15 3.83 -10.27
CA GLU A 98 -15.06 3.79 -9.12
C GLU A 98 -14.85 2.55 -8.25
N ASP A 99 -14.52 1.40 -8.86
CA ASP A 99 -14.17 0.17 -8.14
C ASP A 99 -12.85 0.36 -7.39
N CYS A 100 -11.83 0.92 -8.05
CA CYS A 100 -10.57 1.27 -7.41
C CYS A 100 -10.77 2.28 -6.25
N ALA A 101 -11.64 3.27 -6.44
CA ALA A 101 -11.97 4.24 -5.40
C ALA A 101 -12.68 3.61 -4.20
N ARG A 102 -13.57 2.62 -4.45
CA ARG A 102 -14.23 1.84 -3.39
C ARG A 102 -13.19 1.04 -2.60
N GLU A 103 -12.28 0.35 -3.28
CA GLU A 103 -11.23 -0.40 -2.60
C GLU A 103 -10.24 0.52 -1.87
N ALA A 104 -9.88 1.68 -2.42
CA ALA A 104 -9.01 2.64 -1.73
C ALA A 104 -9.62 3.14 -0.42
N ARG A 105 -10.94 3.42 -0.41
CA ARG A 105 -11.67 3.76 0.82
C ARG A 105 -11.71 2.60 1.82
N ALA A 106 -11.95 1.39 1.33
CA ALA A 106 -11.98 0.20 2.17
C ALA A 106 -10.59 -0.12 2.79
N VAL A 107 -9.51 0.08 2.03
CA VAL A 107 -8.12 -0.03 2.52
C VAL A 107 -7.86 1.02 3.59
N ALA A 108 -8.24 2.28 3.36
CA ALA A 108 -8.04 3.35 4.35
C ALA A 108 -8.75 3.02 5.67
N GLN A 109 -10.01 2.59 5.60
CA GLN A 109 -10.76 2.16 6.78
C GLN A 109 -10.09 0.96 7.47
N GLY A 110 -9.86 -0.14 6.72
CA GLY A 110 -9.29 -1.37 7.27
C GLY A 110 -7.90 -1.17 7.88
N LEU A 111 -7.08 -0.29 7.31
CA LEU A 111 -5.75 0.01 7.84
C LEU A 111 -5.84 0.71 9.20
N THR A 112 -6.72 1.70 9.32
CA THR A 112 -6.90 2.43 10.59
C THR A 112 -7.53 1.57 11.70
N GLU A 113 -8.32 0.56 11.33
CA GLU A 113 -8.84 -0.44 12.26
C GLU A 113 -7.75 -1.43 12.73
N ARG A 114 -6.87 -1.89 11.82
CA ARG A 114 -5.80 -2.86 12.11
C ARG A 114 -4.60 -2.25 12.82
N VAL A 115 -4.24 -1.02 12.46
CA VAL A 115 -3.06 -0.32 12.98
C VAL A 115 -3.52 0.85 13.84
N ARG A 116 -3.68 0.58 15.14
CA ARG A 116 -4.16 1.59 16.10
C ARG A 116 -3.27 2.84 16.11
N GLY A 117 -3.91 4.01 16.11
CA GLY A 117 -3.22 5.30 16.11
C GLY A 117 -2.74 5.76 14.73
N SER A 118 -2.97 4.98 13.68
CA SER A 118 -2.75 5.43 12.30
C SER A 118 -3.89 6.32 11.80
N SER A 119 -3.63 7.05 10.74
CA SER A 119 -4.60 7.88 10.03
C SER A 119 -4.40 7.73 8.54
N ALA A 120 -5.48 7.84 7.77
CA ALA A 120 -5.45 7.75 6.32
C ALA A 120 -6.15 8.97 5.72
N PHE A 121 -5.57 9.49 4.64
CA PHE A 121 -6.14 10.57 3.85
C PHE A 121 -6.47 10.03 2.46
N LEU A 122 -7.63 10.40 1.94
CA LEU A 122 -8.07 10.02 0.61
C LEU A 122 -7.71 11.12 -0.38
N PHE A 123 -7.37 10.73 -1.60
CA PHE A 123 -7.09 11.63 -2.72
C PHE A 123 -7.61 11.01 -4.02
N GLY A 124 -7.63 11.80 -5.10
CA GLY A 124 -8.15 11.40 -6.41
C GLY A 124 -9.61 10.95 -6.32
N TRP A 125 -9.99 9.93 -7.10
CA TRP A 125 -11.36 9.40 -7.13
C TRP A 125 -11.86 8.86 -5.78
N ALA A 126 -10.95 8.56 -4.84
CA ALA A 126 -11.31 8.13 -3.50
C ALA A 126 -11.79 9.30 -2.61
N ASP A 127 -11.29 10.52 -2.84
CA ASP A 127 -11.73 11.76 -2.17
C ASP A 127 -13.02 12.26 -2.81
N SER A 128 -14.17 11.89 -2.25
CA SER A 128 -15.47 12.28 -2.79
C SER A 128 -16.13 13.35 -1.92
N PRO A 129 -16.73 14.41 -2.50
CA PRO A 129 -16.87 14.69 -3.94
C PRO A 129 -15.72 15.50 -4.56
N SER A 130 -14.76 15.96 -3.76
CA SER A 130 -13.80 16.99 -4.18
C SER A 130 -12.69 16.52 -5.14
N GLN A 131 -12.42 15.23 -5.18
CA GLN A 131 -11.40 14.55 -5.99
C GLN A 131 -10.03 15.23 -5.97
N ARG A 132 -9.61 15.73 -4.79
CA ARG A 132 -8.36 16.50 -4.67
C ARG A 132 -7.16 15.63 -5.00
N GLY A 133 -6.18 16.24 -5.67
CA GLY A 133 -4.88 15.62 -5.88
C GLY A 133 -4.12 15.45 -4.57
N LEU A 134 -2.98 14.76 -4.65
CA LEU A 134 -2.07 14.59 -3.51
C LEU A 134 -1.31 15.89 -3.15
N ALA A 135 -1.21 16.85 -4.08
CA ALA A 135 -0.46 18.10 -3.96
C ALA A 135 -1.36 19.30 -3.64
#